data_AF-A0A8H4RCI7-F1
#
_entry.id   AF-A0A8H4RCI7-F1
#
_cell.length_a   1.000
_cell.length_b   1.000
_cell.length_c   1.000
_cell.angle_alpha   90.00
_cell.angle_beta   90.00
_cell.angle_gamma   90.00
#
_symmetry.space_group_name_H-M   'P 1'
#
loop_
_entity.id
_entity.type
_entity.pdbx_description
1 polymer ?
#
loop_
_entity_poly.entity_id
_entity_poly.type
_entity_poly.pdbx_seq_one_letter_code
_entity_poly.pdbx_strand_id
1 'polypeptide(L)'
;MATGKLDLVFKKIGELAQKNFIDGRLKPAVKIPSISSARTPEGRQKVYDMTDFLEKQLKALKASVKRYPLGKQPDTDPILELPDVITAKYPVTYDSKKKTILTYGHYDVQPAGDGWKADPWTLQEKDKKLYGRGSTDDKGPVLAWLNALEAYQKVNADVPVNLLFCFEGIEESGSIGFAAFATNNPEDTLMHRFRYPSLTIHGIAGADATPDQTTTIYPKVTGKFSIRTVPSMDGNAVTNLTIHYLEQEFRKLGSRNMCKVKLFGESAPYWLGSPNDANFQAGKAATKRVYKTDPDLTREGGSIGVTLDLQKALGADKSIMLLPLVKFPSPWIPSSCKLHHVISIKESNSLDRLPGTTSWEGERKVSYEACRFAYIQALTKELGRYFTVLRLALPKATSGPAKWRQYIIPDKTVVFLNFWACRRDPEELQDPWNFSPERWLRTSEKLPHQFAFGYGSRMCVASHVSHNALYTVYLHLIAHFRIHPAEGETKESALGPLQRLIDIEATAPTPRTFKARFAPRDKAMLQNYILEAIGTGR
;
A
#
# COMPACT_ATOMS: atom_id res chain seq x y z
N MET A 1 25.95 -30.20 -27.45
CA MET A 1 25.32 -30.48 -28.76
C MET A 1 23.89 -29.94 -28.74
N ALA A 2 23.57 -28.88 -29.51
CA ALA A 2 22.18 -28.49 -29.87
C ALA A 2 22.06 -27.27 -30.84
N THR A 3 23.13 -26.78 -31.48
CA THR A 3 23.05 -25.56 -32.31
C THR A 3 22.17 -25.73 -33.56
N GLY A 4 22.27 -26.87 -34.26
CA GLY A 4 21.59 -27.06 -35.55
C GLY A 4 20.05 -27.10 -35.52
N LYS A 5 19.42 -27.41 -34.38
CA LYS A 5 17.94 -27.42 -34.29
C LYS A 5 17.36 -26.04 -34.04
N LEU A 6 18.08 -25.16 -33.35
CA LEU A 6 17.64 -23.79 -33.10
C LEU A 6 17.68 -22.96 -34.38
N ASP A 7 18.69 -23.17 -35.24
CA ASP A 7 18.77 -22.51 -36.55
C ASP A 7 17.57 -22.85 -37.45
N LEU A 8 17.09 -24.10 -37.40
CA LEU A 8 15.87 -24.52 -38.10
C LEU A 8 14.63 -23.81 -37.55
N VAL A 9 14.55 -23.61 -36.22
CA VAL A 9 13.46 -22.87 -35.59
C VAL A 9 13.49 -21.40 -36.01
N PHE A 10 14.65 -20.73 -36.00
CA PHE A 10 14.78 -19.34 -36.44
C PHE A 10 14.44 -19.16 -37.91
N LYS A 11 14.92 -20.06 -38.77
CA LYS A 11 14.52 -20.07 -40.18
C LYS A 11 13.01 -20.22 -40.32
N LYS A 12 12.40 -21.15 -39.57
CA LYS A 12 10.95 -21.37 -39.59
C LYS A 12 10.17 -20.15 -39.09
N ILE A 13 10.67 -19.43 -38.09
CA ILE A 13 10.08 -18.17 -37.62
C ILE A 13 10.04 -17.16 -38.77
N GLY A 14 11.15 -16.99 -39.50
CA GLY A 14 11.20 -16.11 -40.68
C GLY A 14 10.18 -16.49 -41.76
N GLU A 15 10.02 -17.79 -42.03
CA GLU A 15 9.04 -18.30 -43.00
C GLU A 15 7.58 -18.08 -42.58
N LEU A 16 7.29 -18.16 -41.27
CA LEU A 16 5.94 -18.03 -40.72
C LEU A 16 5.55 -16.60 -40.35
N ALA A 17 6.53 -15.68 -40.23
CA ALA A 17 6.37 -14.35 -39.69
C ALA A 17 5.21 -13.56 -40.33
N GLN A 18 5.20 -13.42 -41.65
CA GLN A 18 4.17 -12.60 -42.30
C GLN A 18 2.79 -13.28 -42.25
N LYS A 19 2.67 -14.46 -42.88
CA LYS A 19 1.37 -15.08 -43.13
C LYS A 19 0.71 -15.65 -41.87
N ASN A 20 1.48 -16.31 -41.02
CA ASN A 20 0.93 -16.99 -39.85
C ASN A 20 0.90 -16.08 -38.63
N PHE A 21 2.01 -15.39 -38.36
CA PHE A 21 2.16 -14.64 -37.09
C PHE A 21 1.55 -13.24 -37.17
N ILE A 22 1.85 -12.47 -38.22
CA ILE A 22 1.30 -11.12 -38.39
C ILE A 22 -0.14 -11.21 -38.90
N ASP A 23 -0.34 -11.76 -40.10
CA ASP A 23 -1.66 -11.78 -40.75
C ASP A 23 -2.65 -12.75 -40.08
N GLY A 24 -2.17 -13.94 -39.70
CA GLY A 24 -3.00 -15.00 -39.15
C GLY A 24 -3.29 -14.90 -37.66
N ARG A 25 -2.51 -14.12 -36.90
CA ARG A 25 -2.60 -14.10 -35.43
C ARG A 25 -2.63 -12.69 -34.85
N LEU A 26 -1.66 -11.82 -35.16
CA LEU A 26 -1.61 -10.46 -34.58
C LEU A 26 -2.70 -9.52 -35.14
N LYS A 27 -2.93 -9.51 -36.46
CA LYS A 27 -3.99 -8.69 -37.07
C LYS A 27 -5.39 -9.02 -36.48
N PRO A 28 -5.82 -10.30 -36.40
CA PRO A 28 -7.08 -10.65 -35.77
C PRO A 28 -7.15 -10.29 -34.28
N ALA A 29 -6.05 -10.45 -33.55
CA ALA A 29 -6.00 -10.11 -32.12
C ALA A 29 -6.16 -8.61 -31.87
N VAL A 30 -5.48 -7.76 -32.65
CA VAL A 30 -5.58 -6.29 -32.55
C VAL A 30 -6.98 -5.81 -32.95
N LYS A 31 -7.65 -6.50 -33.86
CA LYS A 31 -9.03 -6.20 -34.26
C LYS A 31 -10.06 -6.36 -33.14
N ILE A 32 -9.74 -7.09 -32.07
CA ILE A 32 -10.61 -7.24 -30.91
C ILE A 32 -10.31 -6.10 -29.92
N PRO A 33 -11.19 -5.10 -29.73
CA PRO A 33 -10.95 -3.98 -28.80
C PRO A 33 -11.22 -4.41 -27.35
N SER A 34 -10.33 -5.25 -26.80
CA SER A 34 -10.39 -5.78 -25.43
C SER A 34 -10.03 -4.73 -24.37
N ILE A 35 -10.81 -3.66 -24.29
CA ILE A 35 -10.56 -2.53 -23.38
C ILE A 35 -11.11 -2.86 -21.99
N SER A 36 -10.24 -3.19 -21.03
CA SER A 36 -10.66 -3.57 -19.67
C SER A 36 -11.31 -2.43 -18.88
N SER A 37 -10.88 -1.19 -19.14
CA SER A 37 -11.41 0.01 -18.50
C SER A 37 -12.80 0.41 -19.01
N ALA A 38 -13.29 -0.22 -20.08
CA ALA A 38 -14.66 -0.04 -20.55
C ALA A 38 -15.62 -0.76 -19.60
N ARG A 39 -16.19 0.00 -18.65
CA ARG A 39 -17.12 -0.48 -17.61
C ARG A 39 -18.55 -0.67 -18.13
N THR A 40 -18.72 -1.22 -19.33
CA THR A 40 -20.03 -1.58 -19.90
C THR A 40 -20.10 -3.06 -20.28
N PRO A 41 -21.30 -3.68 -20.33
CA PRO A 41 -21.45 -5.05 -20.80
C PRO A 41 -20.84 -5.29 -22.20
N GLU A 42 -21.02 -4.34 -23.12
CA GLU A 42 -20.52 -4.44 -24.50
C GLU A 42 -18.99 -4.36 -24.55
N GLY A 43 -18.39 -3.47 -23.77
CA GLY A 43 -16.93 -3.36 -23.66
C GLY A 43 -16.32 -4.60 -23.04
N ARG A 44 -16.93 -5.09 -21.95
CA ARG A 44 -16.52 -6.31 -21.26
C ARG A 44 -16.62 -7.55 -22.16
N GLN A 45 -17.64 -7.63 -23.00
CA GLN A 45 -17.79 -8.71 -23.99
C GLN A 45 -16.59 -8.78 -24.94
N LYS A 46 -15.99 -7.65 -25.33
CA LYS A 46 -14.78 -7.64 -26.18
C LYS A 46 -13.55 -8.19 -25.49
N VAL A 47 -13.47 -8.07 -24.16
CA VAL A 47 -12.41 -8.70 -23.38
C VAL A 47 -12.61 -10.23 -23.37
N TYR A 48 -13.85 -10.70 -23.20
CA TYR A 48 -14.19 -12.13 -23.29
C TYR A 48 -13.93 -12.71 -24.68
N ASP A 49 -14.25 -11.97 -25.75
CA ASP A 49 -13.95 -12.38 -27.14
C ASP A 49 -12.43 -12.61 -27.32
N MET A 50 -11.59 -11.81 -26.65
CA MET A 50 -10.14 -11.99 -26.67
C MET A 50 -9.69 -13.19 -25.82
N THR A 51 -10.36 -13.46 -24.69
CA THR A 51 -10.18 -14.69 -23.90
C THR A 51 -10.44 -15.93 -24.77
N ASP A 52 -11.55 -15.93 -25.53
CA ASP A 52 -11.94 -16.97 -26.47
C ASP A 52 -10.93 -17.16 -27.60
N PHE A 53 -10.44 -16.05 -28.15
CA PHE A 53 -9.40 -16.06 -29.16
C PHE A 53 -8.13 -16.76 -28.65
N LEU A 54 -7.63 -16.39 -27.46
CA LEU A 54 -6.41 -16.97 -26.91
C LEU A 54 -6.57 -18.45 -26.55
N GLU A 55 -7.69 -18.85 -25.95
CA GLU A 55 -7.95 -20.25 -25.66
C GLU A 55 -7.92 -21.09 -26.95
N LYS A 56 -8.54 -20.59 -28.04
CA LYS A 56 -8.52 -21.26 -29.34
C LYS A 56 -7.10 -21.42 -29.89
N GLN A 57 -6.29 -20.36 -29.80
CA GLN A 57 -4.89 -20.42 -30.26
C GLN A 57 -4.05 -21.42 -29.45
N LEU A 58 -4.16 -21.41 -28.12
CA LEU A 58 -3.44 -22.33 -27.23
C LEU A 58 -3.86 -23.79 -27.44
N LYS A 59 -5.16 -24.06 -27.59
CA LYS A 59 -5.68 -25.40 -27.92
C LYS A 59 -5.16 -25.89 -29.27
N ALA A 60 -5.09 -25.02 -30.29
CA ALA A 60 -4.53 -25.37 -31.60
C ALA A 60 -3.05 -25.79 -31.52
N LEU A 61 -2.30 -25.25 -30.56
CA LEU A 61 -0.93 -25.66 -30.24
C LEU A 61 -0.84 -26.89 -29.33
N LYS A 62 -1.96 -27.59 -29.10
CA LYS A 62 -2.06 -28.79 -28.25
C LYS A 62 -1.69 -28.53 -26.78
N ALA A 63 -1.85 -27.30 -26.29
CA ALA A 63 -1.72 -26.99 -24.87
C ALA A 63 -3.00 -27.38 -24.12
N SER A 64 -2.86 -27.79 -22.86
CA SER A 64 -4.00 -28.00 -21.95
C SER A 64 -4.41 -26.67 -21.35
N VAL A 65 -5.56 -26.13 -21.77
CA VAL A 65 -6.05 -24.82 -21.34
C VAL A 65 -7.08 -24.96 -20.22
N LYS A 66 -7.00 -24.07 -19.23
CA LYS A 66 -7.99 -23.89 -18.16
C LYS A 66 -8.28 -22.40 -17.99
N ARG A 67 -9.56 -22.07 -17.86
CA ARG A 67 -10.01 -20.73 -17.45
C ARG A 67 -10.30 -20.71 -15.96
N TYR A 68 -9.91 -19.62 -15.30
CA TYR A 68 -10.19 -19.39 -13.89
C TYR A 68 -11.01 -18.11 -13.75
N PRO A 69 -12.30 -18.23 -13.39
CA PRO A 69 -13.13 -17.06 -13.15
C PRO A 69 -12.65 -16.33 -11.90
N LEU A 70 -12.53 -15.00 -12.01
CA LEU A 70 -12.14 -14.13 -10.90
C LEU A 70 -13.35 -13.59 -10.11
N GLY A 71 -14.56 -13.86 -10.58
CA GLY A 71 -15.82 -13.41 -9.97
C GLY A 71 -16.20 -11.99 -10.36
N LYS A 72 -17.01 -11.32 -9.54
CA LYS A 72 -17.62 -10.03 -9.87
C LYS A 72 -16.69 -8.86 -9.59
N GLN A 73 -16.77 -7.83 -10.42
CA GLN A 73 -16.17 -6.53 -10.21
C GLN A 73 -17.15 -5.63 -9.42
N PRO A 74 -16.90 -5.36 -8.12
CA PRO A 74 -17.90 -4.73 -7.25
C PRO A 74 -18.07 -3.23 -7.48
N ASP A 75 -17.17 -2.58 -8.24
CA ASP A 75 -17.15 -1.13 -8.46
C ASP A 75 -17.73 -0.70 -9.82
N THR A 76 -18.55 -1.55 -10.47
CA THR A 76 -19.26 -1.23 -11.73
C THR A 76 -20.79 -1.24 -11.53
N ASP A 77 -21.48 -0.41 -12.30
CA ASP A 77 -22.95 -0.40 -12.40
C ASP A 77 -23.37 -0.45 -13.88
N PRO A 78 -23.95 -1.58 -14.37
CA PRO A 78 -24.27 -2.80 -13.62
C PRO A 78 -23.00 -3.53 -13.15
N ILE A 79 -23.15 -4.42 -12.16
CA ILE A 79 -22.05 -5.29 -11.70
C ILE A 79 -21.63 -6.21 -12.86
N LEU A 80 -20.36 -6.12 -13.27
CA LEU A 80 -19.78 -6.91 -14.36
C LEU A 80 -18.96 -8.08 -13.79
N GLU A 81 -18.94 -9.21 -14.47
CA GLU A 81 -18.00 -10.31 -14.15
C GLU A 81 -16.59 -9.93 -14.63
N LEU A 82 -15.56 -10.26 -13.86
CA LEU A 82 -14.16 -10.08 -14.26
C LEU A 82 -13.79 -11.08 -15.36
N PRO A 83 -12.94 -10.70 -16.32
CA PRO A 83 -12.38 -11.63 -17.31
C PRO A 83 -11.62 -12.77 -16.66
N ASP A 84 -11.78 -13.97 -17.21
CA ASP A 84 -11.08 -15.16 -16.72
C ASP A 84 -9.57 -15.02 -16.89
N VAL A 85 -8.82 -15.55 -15.92
CA VAL A 85 -7.39 -15.83 -16.14
C VAL A 85 -7.28 -17.13 -16.93
N ILE A 86 -6.54 -17.09 -18.04
CA ILE A 86 -6.24 -18.27 -18.84
C ILE A 86 -4.92 -18.84 -18.35
N THR A 87 -4.92 -20.10 -17.92
CA THR A 87 -3.66 -20.86 -17.81
C THR A 87 -3.60 -21.93 -18.89
N ALA A 88 -2.41 -22.21 -19.40
CA ALA A 88 -2.23 -23.34 -20.29
C ALA A 88 -0.91 -24.08 -20.06
N LYS A 89 -0.93 -25.41 -20.15
CA LYS A 89 0.27 -26.25 -19.99
C LYS A 89 0.68 -26.84 -21.33
N TYR A 90 1.97 -26.72 -21.67
CA TYR A 90 2.56 -27.43 -22.80
C TYR A 90 3.89 -28.09 -22.43
N PRO A 91 4.09 -29.38 -22.71
CA PRO A 91 3.08 -30.35 -23.14
C PRO A 91 1.97 -30.54 -22.08
N VAL A 92 0.88 -31.23 -22.45
CA VAL A 92 -0.25 -31.52 -21.54
C VAL A 92 0.22 -32.23 -20.26
N THR A 93 1.14 -33.18 -20.42
CA THR A 93 1.82 -33.87 -19.31
C THR A 93 3.28 -33.46 -19.32
N TYR A 94 3.72 -32.80 -18.24
CA TYR A 94 5.10 -32.32 -18.13
C TYR A 94 6.12 -33.45 -18.09
N ASP A 95 7.24 -33.20 -18.76
CA ASP A 95 8.42 -34.05 -18.68
C ASP A 95 9.18 -33.71 -17.41
N SER A 96 9.32 -34.67 -16.49
CA SER A 96 10.02 -34.50 -15.21
C SER A 96 11.51 -34.22 -15.37
N LYS A 97 12.09 -34.47 -16.56
CA LYS A 97 13.48 -34.17 -16.89
C LYS A 97 13.68 -32.72 -17.36
N LYS A 98 12.61 -32.01 -17.72
CA LYS A 98 12.67 -30.63 -18.23
C LYS A 98 12.34 -29.61 -17.15
N LYS A 99 12.97 -28.44 -17.24
CA LYS A 99 12.59 -27.28 -16.40
C LYS A 99 11.25 -26.73 -16.87
N THR A 100 10.50 -26.11 -15.95
CA THR A 100 9.23 -25.45 -16.26
C THR A 100 9.40 -23.94 -16.23
N ILE A 101 8.97 -23.27 -17.31
CA ILE A 101 8.94 -21.82 -17.40
C ILE A 101 7.47 -21.37 -17.33
N LEU A 102 7.18 -20.46 -16.40
CA LEU A 102 5.93 -19.70 -16.37
C LEU A 102 6.10 -18.45 -17.23
N THR A 103 5.22 -18.26 -18.20
CA THR A 103 5.11 -17.05 -19.00
C THR A 103 3.84 -16.32 -18.63
N TYR A 104 3.98 -15.11 -18.12
CA TYR A 104 2.89 -14.19 -17.83
C TYR A 104 2.74 -13.16 -18.95
N GLY A 105 1.52 -12.66 -19.15
CA GLY A 105 1.21 -11.53 -20.02
C GLY A 105 -0.27 -11.16 -19.88
N HIS A 106 -0.72 -10.10 -20.53
CA HIS A 106 -2.12 -9.69 -20.49
C HIS A 106 -2.71 -9.48 -21.89
N TYR A 107 -4.03 -9.58 -21.99
CA TYR A 107 -4.73 -9.53 -23.27
C TYR A 107 -5.77 -8.41 -23.37
N ASP A 108 -6.01 -7.69 -22.28
CA ASP A 108 -6.65 -6.39 -22.31
C ASP A 108 -5.69 -5.28 -22.73
N VAL A 109 -6.26 -4.15 -23.14
CA VAL A 109 -5.52 -3.00 -23.69
C VAL A 109 -6.11 -1.68 -23.20
N GLN A 110 -5.29 -0.64 -23.16
CA GLN A 110 -5.80 0.74 -23.02
C GLN A 110 -6.81 1.13 -24.13
N PRO A 111 -7.72 2.08 -23.86
CA PRO A 111 -8.49 2.76 -24.89
C PRO A 111 -7.59 3.43 -25.94
N ALA A 112 -8.13 3.65 -27.14
CA ALA A 112 -7.48 4.51 -28.12
C ALA A 112 -7.86 5.99 -27.84
N GLY A 113 -6.88 6.82 -27.50
CA GLY A 113 -7.06 8.27 -27.36
C GLY A 113 -7.06 8.99 -28.71
N ASP A 114 -7.08 10.32 -28.67
CA ASP A 114 -7.05 11.14 -29.89
C ASP A 114 -5.66 11.14 -30.57
N GLY A 115 -5.63 11.43 -31.88
CA GLY A 115 -4.38 11.63 -32.63
C GLY A 115 -3.85 10.42 -33.41
N TRP A 116 -4.62 9.33 -33.50
CA TRP A 116 -4.30 8.22 -34.39
C TRP A 116 -4.42 8.64 -35.87
N LYS A 117 -3.39 8.35 -36.67
CA LYS A 117 -3.37 8.62 -38.12
C LYS A 117 -4.12 7.57 -38.94
N ALA A 118 -4.51 6.48 -38.30
CA ALA A 118 -5.17 5.32 -38.87
C ALA A 118 -6.03 4.64 -37.80
N ASP A 119 -6.99 3.80 -38.19
CA ASP A 119 -7.82 3.07 -37.23
C ASP A 119 -6.94 2.22 -36.26
N PRO A 120 -6.97 2.50 -34.95
CA PRO A 120 -6.17 1.78 -33.95
C PRO A 120 -6.45 0.28 -33.89
N TRP A 121 -7.64 -0.15 -34.31
CA TRP A 121 -8.08 -1.55 -34.26
C TRP A 121 -7.77 -2.31 -35.54
N THR A 122 -7.27 -1.63 -36.57
CA THR A 122 -6.81 -2.25 -37.81
C THR A 122 -5.29 -2.16 -37.86
N LEU A 123 -4.59 -3.28 -37.56
CA LEU A 123 -3.13 -3.30 -37.55
C LEU A 123 -2.55 -2.97 -38.93
N GLN A 124 -1.75 -1.91 -39.01
CA GLN A 124 -1.09 -1.44 -40.23
C GLN A 124 0.42 -1.65 -40.18
N GLU A 125 0.98 -2.11 -41.28
CA GLU A 125 2.43 -2.23 -41.44
C GLU A 125 2.94 -1.03 -42.25
N LYS A 126 3.84 -0.25 -41.66
CA LYS A 126 4.48 0.90 -42.32
C LYS A 126 5.90 1.06 -41.83
N ASP A 127 6.85 1.25 -42.76
CA ASP A 127 8.28 1.44 -42.44
C ASP A 127 8.84 0.35 -41.50
N LYS A 128 8.45 -0.91 -41.75
CA LYS A 128 8.78 -2.10 -40.93
C LYS A 128 8.29 -2.03 -39.48
N LYS A 129 7.30 -1.20 -39.20
CA LYS A 129 6.65 -1.08 -37.89
C LYS A 129 5.18 -1.51 -38.01
N LEU A 130 4.69 -2.16 -36.96
CA LEU A 130 3.32 -2.68 -36.86
C LEU A 130 2.50 -1.78 -35.92
N TYR A 131 1.70 -0.89 -36.50
CA TYR A 131 0.88 0.09 -35.80
C TYR A 131 -0.51 -0.46 -35.52
N GLY A 132 -0.91 -0.47 -34.26
CA GLY A 132 -2.26 -0.82 -33.80
C GLY A 132 -2.30 -0.88 -32.28
N ARG A 133 -3.45 -0.57 -31.67
CA ARG A 133 -3.59 -0.64 -30.20
C ARG A 133 -3.43 -2.09 -29.75
N GLY A 134 -2.57 -2.31 -28.77
CA GLY A 134 -2.25 -3.64 -28.27
C GLY A 134 -1.12 -4.35 -29.02
N SER A 135 -0.60 -3.79 -30.13
CA SER A 135 0.42 -4.47 -30.94
C SER A 135 1.71 -4.75 -30.17
N THR A 136 2.08 -3.90 -29.23
CA THR A 136 3.25 -4.07 -28.35
C THR A 136 2.92 -4.29 -26.88
N ASP A 137 1.70 -3.93 -26.46
CA ASP A 137 1.29 -3.85 -25.06
C ASP A 137 -0.14 -4.39 -24.93
N ASP A 138 -0.33 -5.70 -24.73
CA ASP A 138 0.69 -6.77 -24.68
C ASP A 138 0.38 -7.94 -25.63
N LYS A 139 -0.49 -7.73 -26.63
CA LYS A 139 -0.88 -8.81 -27.56
C LYS A 139 0.29 -9.30 -28.39
N GLY A 140 1.17 -8.42 -28.86
CA GLY A 140 2.36 -8.83 -29.62
C GLY A 140 3.25 -9.80 -28.85
N PRO A 141 3.76 -9.42 -27.67
CA PRO A 141 4.60 -10.31 -26.86
C PRO A 141 3.90 -11.58 -26.39
N VAL A 142 2.62 -11.52 -25.96
CA VAL A 142 1.83 -12.73 -25.64
C VAL A 142 1.79 -13.69 -26.80
N LEU A 143 1.48 -13.20 -28.01
CA LEU A 143 1.37 -14.04 -29.19
C LEU A 143 2.74 -14.51 -29.70
N ALA A 144 3.83 -13.79 -29.41
CA ALA A 144 5.19 -14.20 -29.75
C ALA A 144 5.59 -15.52 -29.06
N TRP A 145 5.15 -15.75 -27.82
CA TRP A 145 5.35 -17.04 -27.14
C TRP A 145 4.65 -18.19 -27.86
N LEU A 146 3.43 -17.97 -28.34
CA LEU A 146 2.67 -18.94 -29.14
C LEU A 146 3.33 -19.17 -30.50
N ASN A 147 3.82 -18.10 -31.15
CA ASN A 147 4.55 -18.17 -32.42
C ASN A 147 5.83 -19.01 -32.28
N ALA A 148 6.59 -18.80 -31.21
CA ALA A 148 7.80 -19.58 -30.94
C ALA A 148 7.45 -21.06 -30.77
N LEU A 149 6.45 -21.39 -29.94
CA LEU A 149 5.98 -22.75 -29.76
C LEU A 149 5.53 -23.39 -31.09
N GLU A 150 4.78 -22.68 -31.92
CA GLU A 150 4.38 -23.15 -33.25
C GLU A 150 5.59 -23.45 -34.14
N ALA A 151 6.61 -22.58 -34.13
CA ALA A 151 7.81 -22.78 -34.92
C ALA A 151 8.56 -24.06 -34.51
N TYR A 152 8.71 -24.32 -33.20
CA TYR A 152 9.26 -25.60 -32.70
C TYR A 152 8.45 -26.81 -33.20
N GLN A 153 7.12 -26.74 -33.13
CA GLN A 153 6.24 -27.82 -33.59
C GLN A 153 6.35 -28.05 -35.11
N LYS A 154 6.46 -26.99 -35.91
CA LYS A 154 6.53 -27.07 -37.38
C LYS A 154 7.83 -27.67 -37.91
N VAL A 155 8.92 -27.59 -37.15
CA VAL A 155 10.18 -28.28 -37.49
C VAL A 155 10.36 -29.60 -36.76
N ASN A 156 9.33 -30.07 -36.04
CA ASN A 156 9.38 -31.26 -35.20
C ASN A 156 10.59 -31.25 -34.23
N ALA A 157 10.93 -30.06 -33.73
CA ALA A 157 11.97 -29.89 -32.73
C ALA A 157 11.38 -30.05 -31.33
N ASP A 158 12.14 -30.70 -30.46
CA ASP A 158 11.78 -30.82 -29.05
C ASP A 158 11.85 -29.46 -28.37
N VAL A 159 10.76 -29.04 -27.70
CA VAL A 159 10.77 -27.82 -26.89
C VAL A 159 11.60 -28.09 -25.64
N PRO A 160 12.65 -27.31 -25.34
CA PRO A 160 13.64 -27.67 -24.32
C PRO A 160 13.13 -27.57 -22.87
N VAL A 161 11.92 -27.02 -22.67
CA VAL A 161 11.30 -26.76 -21.37
C VAL A 161 9.82 -27.15 -21.40
N ASN A 162 9.26 -27.41 -20.23
CA ASN A 162 7.82 -27.35 -20.02
C ASN A 162 7.40 -25.87 -19.95
N LEU A 163 6.25 -25.53 -20.52
CA LEU A 163 5.68 -24.19 -20.52
C LEU A 163 4.39 -24.19 -19.69
N LEU A 164 4.24 -23.16 -18.85
CA LEU A 164 3.02 -22.77 -18.20
C LEU A 164 2.69 -21.34 -18.65
N PHE A 165 1.60 -21.16 -19.38
CA PHE A 165 1.08 -19.84 -19.75
C PHE A 165 0.12 -19.38 -18.66
N CYS A 166 0.13 -18.09 -18.34
CA CYS A 166 -0.80 -17.44 -17.42
C CYS A 166 -1.13 -16.04 -17.97
N PHE A 167 -2.31 -15.87 -18.55
CA PHE A 167 -2.72 -14.62 -19.18
C PHE A 167 -3.97 -14.05 -18.54
N GLU A 168 -3.94 -12.78 -18.14
CA GLU A 168 -5.09 -12.06 -17.56
C GLU A 168 -5.66 -10.99 -18.50
N GLY A 169 -6.89 -10.54 -18.23
CA GLY A 169 -7.61 -9.57 -19.07
C GLY A 169 -8.01 -8.30 -18.32
N ILE A 170 -7.31 -7.95 -17.24
CA ILE A 170 -7.64 -6.78 -16.42
C ILE A 170 -6.39 -6.04 -15.90
N GLU A 171 -5.23 -6.26 -16.53
CA GLU A 171 -3.93 -5.67 -16.11
C GLU A 171 -3.97 -4.14 -16.20
N GLU A 172 -4.50 -3.62 -17.31
CA GLU A 172 -4.60 -2.18 -17.60
C GLU A 172 -5.63 -1.47 -16.70
N SER A 173 -6.38 -2.26 -15.92
CA SER A 173 -7.35 -1.84 -14.91
C SER A 173 -6.95 -2.30 -13.49
N GLY A 174 -5.68 -2.63 -13.27
CA GLY A 174 -5.08 -2.88 -11.96
C GLY A 174 -5.08 -4.33 -11.49
N SER A 175 -5.18 -5.31 -12.41
CA SER A 175 -5.11 -6.75 -12.11
C SER A 175 -6.11 -7.19 -11.02
N ILE A 176 -7.31 -6.60 -11.02
CA ILE A 176 -8.34 -6.83 -10.00
C ILE A 176 -8.68 -8.32 -9.94
N GLY A 177 -8.54 -8.93 -8.77
CA GLY A 177 -8.79 -10.36 -8.55
C GLY A 177 -7.62 -11.29 -8.89
N PHE A 178 -6.64 -10.84 -9.67
CA PHE A 178 -5.50 -11.67 -10.08
C PHE A 178 -4.64 -12.11 -8.91
N ALA A 179 -4.43 -11.25 -7.90
CA ALA A 179 -3.67 -11.61 -6.70
C ALA A 179 -4.27 -12.83 -5.97
N ALA A 180 -5.59 -12.89 -5.84
CA ALA A 180 -6.28 -14.03 -5.22
C ALA A 180 -6.17 -15.31 -6.07
N PHE A 181 -6.17 -15.17 -7.41
CA PHE A 181 -5.93 -16.28 -8.33
C PHE A 181 -4.47 -16.78 -8.29
N ALA A 182 -3.48 -15.88 -8.31
CA ALA A 182 -2.06 -16.21 -8.37
C ALA A 182 -1.60 -16.93 -7.11
N THR A 183 -2.26 -16.66 -5.98
CA THR A 183 -2.02 -17.31 -4.70
C THR A 183 -3.13 -18.31 -4.40
N ASN A 184 -3.27 -19.33 -5.26
CA ASN A 184 -4.42 -20.25 -5.21
C ASN A 184 -4.33 -21.36 -4.16
N ASN A 185 -3.44 -21.25 -3.19
CA ASN A 185 -3.50 -22.05 -1.98
C ASN A 185 -3.26 -21.12 -0.79
N PRO A 186 -4.23 -20.99 0.14
CA PRO A 186 -3.99 -20.36 1.42
C PRO A 186 -2.70 -20.89 2.07
N GLU A 187 -2.44 -22.19 1.98
CA GLU A 187 -1.19 -22.77 2.46
C GLU A 187 0.01 -22.19 1.70
N ASP A 188 0.03 -22.11 0.37
CA ASP A 188 1.20 -21.60 -0.38
C ASP A 188 1.43 -20.10 -0.13
N THR A 189 0.36 -19.33 0.02
CA THR A 189 0.41 -17.94 0.49
C THR A 189 1.01 -17.86 1.89
N LEU A 190 0.54 -18.70 2.80
CA LEU A 190 1.07 -18.82 4.15
C LEU A 190 2.51 -19.34 4.12
N MET A 191 2.91 -20.20 3.17
CA MET A 191 4.28 -20.69 3.04
C MET A 191 5.21 -19.58 2.55
N HIS A 192 4.78 -18.77 1.58
CA HIS A 192 5.50 -17.59 1.13
C HIS A 192 5.60 -16.51 2.21
N ARG A 193 4.60 -16.42 3.11
CA ARG A 193 4.65 -15.53 4.28
C ARG A 193 5.50 -16.10 5.41
N PHE A 194 5.44 -17.41 5.67
CA PHE A 194 5.96 -18.02 6.90
C PHE A 194 7.34 -18.62 6.75
N ARG A 195 7.68 -19.19 5.58
CA ARG A 195 8.85 -20.09 5.45
C ARG A 195 9.68 -19.95 4.18
N TYR A 196 9.25 -19.21 3.16
CA TYR A 196 10.12 -18.86 2.03
C TYR A 196 10.63 -17.42 2.16
N PRO A 197 11.86 -17.14 1.71
CA PRO A 197 12.34 -15.77 1.70
C PRO A 197 11.53 -14.92 0.71
N SER A 198 11.35 -13.65 1.04
CA SER A 198 10.71 -12.68 0.15
C SER A 198 11.59 -11.44 0.00
N LEU A 199 11.55 -10.82 -1.18
CA LEU A 199 12.23 -9.56 -1.47
C LEU A 199 11.18 -8.50 -1.74
N THR A 200 11.33 -7.31 -1.14
CA THR A 200 10.42 -6.18 -1.37
C THR A 200 11.22 -4.95 -1.72
N ILE A 201 10.94 -4.35 -2.88
CA ILE A 201 11.46 -3.03 -3.26
C ILE A 201 10.57 -1.97 -2.61
N HIS A 202 11.17 -1.11 -1.80
CA HIS A 202 10.46 -0.06 -1.05
C HIS A 202 10.36 1.26 -1.83
N GLY A 203 11.29 1.50 -2.75
CA GLY A 203 11.29 2.68 -3.60
C GLY A 203 12.69 3.24 -3.83
N ILE A 204 12.73 4.40 -4.49
CA ILE A 204 13.94 5.11 -4.88
C ILE A 204 13.93 6.48 -4.19
N ALA A 205 14.99 6.80 -3.45
CA ALA A 205 15.20 8.12 -2.86
C ALA A 205 16.20 8.94 -3.69
N GLY A 206 16.03 10.26 -3.73
CA GLY A 206 16.91 11.17 -4.49
C GLY A 206 16.52 11.37 -5.95
N ALA A 207 15.40 10.79 -6.38
CA ALA A 207 14.68 11.14 -7.59
C ALA A 207 13.36 11.82 -7.22
N ASP A 208 12.75 12.50 -8.17
CA ASP A 208 11.40 13.03 -7.99
C ASP A 208 10.38 11.89 -8.01
N ALA A 209 9.51 11.91 -7.00
CA ALA A 209 8.45 10.93 -6.77
C ALA A 209 7.05 11.55 -6.94
N THR A 210 6.97 12.79 -7.42
CA THR A 210 5.72 13.48 -7.75
C THR A 210 5.15 12.94 -9.06
N PRO A 211 3.83 13.11 -9.29
CA PRO A 211 3.20 12.75 -10.57
C PRO A 211 3.54 13.71 -11.71
N ASP A 212 4.26 14.80 -11.44
CA ASP A 212 4.56 15.85 -12.41
C ASP A 212 5.67 15.42 -13.38
N GLN A 213 5.62 15.91 -14.62
CA GLN A 213 6.69 15.65 -15.58
C GLN A 213 7.96 16.39 -15.18
N THR A 214 9.07 15.64 -15.12
CA THR A 214 10.40 16.16 -14.83
C THR A 214 11.34 15.76 -15.95
N THR A 215 12.18 16.68 -16.43
CA THR A 215 13.23 16.42 -17.42
C THR A 215 14.62 16.31 -16.78
N THR A 216 14.67 16.05 -15.47
CA THR A 216 15.89 16.09 -14.66
C THR A 216 16.63 14.75 -14.68
N ILE A 217 17.94 14.80 -14.90
CA ILE A 217 18.85 13.67 -14.63
C ILE A 217 19.40 13.83 -13.22
N TYR A 218 19.01 12.93 -12.31
CA TYR A 218 19.42 13.01 -10.91
C TYR A 218 20.87 12.56 -10.72
N PRO A 219 21.73 13.37 -10.05
CA PRO A 219 23.14 13.03 -9.88
C PRO A 219 23.38 11.86 -8.92
N LYS A 220 22.37 11.51 -8.10
CA LYS A 220 22.43 10.41 -7.14
C LYS A 220 21.04 9.91 -6.80
N VAL A 221 20.85 8.60 -6.89
CA VAL A 221 19.66 7.91 -6.41
C VAL A 221 20.02 6.81 -5.43
N THR A 222 19.07 6.40 -4.59
CA THR A 222 19.24 5.31 -3.63
C THR A 222 18.01 4.41 -3.68
N GLY A 223 18.17 3.23 -4.28
CA GLY A 223 17.16 2.17 -4.21
C GLY A 223 17.13 1.56 -2.81
N LYS A 224 15.92 1.34 -2.27
CA LYS A 224 15.68 0.69 -0.98
C LYS A 224 14.90 -0.59 -1.21
N PHE A 225 15.36 -1.69 -0.64
CA PHE A 225 14.65 -2.96 -0.63
C PHE A 225 14.99 -3.73 0.65
N SER A 226 14.22 -4.76 0.96
CA SER A 226 14.52 -5.69 2.06
C SER A 226 14.31 -7.13 1.63
N ILE A 227 14.98 -8.04 2.34
CA ILE A 227 14.82 -9.49 2.19
C ILE A 227 14.37 -10.03 3.54
N ARG A 228 13.25 -10.76 3.56
CA ARG A 228 12.80 -11.51 4.75
C ARG A 228 13.56 -12.83 4.79
N THR A 229 14.38 -13.02 5.82
CA THR A 229 15.11 -14.26 6.04
C THR A 229 14.23 -15.28 6.75
N VAL A 230 14.41 -16.56 6.43
CA VAL A 230 13.69 -17.69 7.04
C VAL A 230 14.68 -18.63 7.73
N PRO A 231 14.21 -19.60 8.54
CA PRO A 231 15.09 -20.55 9.20
C PRO A 231 16.09 -21.18 8.23
N SER A 232 17.33 -21.36 8.71
CA SER A 232 18.54 -21.77 7.96
C SER A 232 19.23 -20.72 7.09
N MET A 233 18.68 -19.51 6.97
CA MET A 233 19.38 -18.39 6.33
C MET A 233 20.22 -17.62 7.35
N ASP A 234 21.53 -17.54 7.12
CA ASP A 234 22.41 -16.64 7.86
C ASP A 234 22.35 -15.21 7.31
N GLY A 235 22.04 -14.24 8.17
CA GLY A 235 21.83 -12.85 7.77
C GLY A 235 23.08 -12.20 7.15
N ASN A 236 24.27 -12.56 7.63
CA ASN A 236 25.54 -12.04 7.11
C ASN A 236 25.83 -12.64 5.72
N ALA A 237 25.61 -13.95 5.55
CA ALA A 237 25.74 -14.62 4.26
C ALA A 237 24.78 -14.03 3.22
N VAL A 238 23.51 -13.79 3.58
CA VAL A 238 22.52 -13.14 2.70
C VAL A 238 22.95 -11.74 2.32
N THR A 239 23.46 -10.97 3.28
CA THR A 239 23.98 -9.61 3.04
C THR A 239 25.15 -9.65 2.05
N ASN A 240 26.13 -10.52 2.28
CA ASN A 240 27.31 -10.64 1.43
C ASN A 240 26.95 -11.10 0.01
N LEU A 241 26.07 -12.09 -0.13
CA LEU A 241 25.58 -12.57 -1.43
C LEU A 241 24.83 -11.47 -2.19
N THR A 242 24.02 -10.68 -1.49
CA THR A 242 23.24 -9.59 -2.09
C THR A 242 24.15 -8.46 -2.58
N ILE A 243 25.12 -8.04 -1.76
CA ILE A 243 26.12 -7.03 -2.14
C ILE A 243 26.92 -7.53 -3.35
N HIS A 244 27.44 -8.76 -3.28
CA HIS A 244 28.21 -9.35 -4.37
C HIS A 244 27.41 -9.39 -5.67
N TYR A 245 26.19 -9.91 -5.63
CA TYR A 245 25.33 -10.01 -6.82
C TYR A 245 25.07 -8.65 -7.46
N LEU A 246 24.65 -7.65 -6.67
CA LEU A 246 24.31 -6.33 -7.19
C LEU A 246 25.54 -5.58 -7.74
N GLU A 247 26.71 -5.75 -7.12
CA GLU A 247 27.96 -5.19 -7.65
C GLU A 247 28.36 -5.86 -8.98
N GLN A 248 28.16 -7.16 -9.13
CA GLN A 248 28.42 -7.87 -10.39
C GLN A 248 27.47 -7.45 -11.50
N GLU A 249 26.16 -7.35 -11.21
CA GLU A 249 25.18 -6.86 -12.19
C GLU A 249 25.49 -5.42 -12.63
N PHE A 250 25.92 -4.56 -11.70
CA PHE A 250 26.32 -3.19 -12.04
C PHE A 250 27.53 -3.13 -12.98
N ARG A 251 28.54 -3.99 -12.77
CA ARG A 251 29.73 -4.06 -13.65
C ARG A 251 29.38 -4.43 -15.09
N LYS A 252 28.40 -5.32 -15.29
CA LYS A 252 27.95 -5.74 -16.64
C LYS A 252 27.39 -4.59 -17.47
N LEU A 253 26.93 -3.51 -16.83
CA LEU A 253 26.37 -2.35 -17.51
C LEU A 253 27.44 -1.47 -18.20
N GLY A 254 28.73 -1.65 -17.88
CA GLY A 254 29.80 -0.80 -18.43
C GLY A 254 29.65 0.69 -18.08
N SER A 255 28.92 1.01 -17.00
CA SER A 255 28.61 2.37 -16.59
C SER A 255 29.83 3.08 -15.97
N ARG A 256 29.96 4.39 -16.22
CA ARG A 256 30.95 5.26 -15.54
C ARG A 256 30.50 5.73 -14.15
N ASN A 257 29.25 5.41 -13.76
CA ASN A 257 28.70 5.83 -12.46
C ASN A 257 29.27 4.98 -11.31
N MET A 258 29.13 5.48 -10.08
CA MET A 258 29.47 4.72 -8.87
C MET A 258 28.23 4.02 -8.31
N CYS A 259 28.35 2.73 -8.01
CA CYS A 259 27.35 1.96 -7.26
C CYS A 259 27.94 1.49 -5.94
N LYS A 260 27.27 1.80 -4.82
CA LYS A 260 27.63 1.29 -3.49
C LYS A 260 26.41 0.65 -2.87
N VAL A 261 26.52 -0.65 -2.59
CA VAL A 261 25.49 -1.41 -1.90
C VAL A 261 25.88 -1.50 -0.42
N LYS A 262 24.92 -1.25 0.48
CA LYS A 262 25.14 -1.39 1.93
C LYS A 262 23.88 -1.90 2.61
N LEU A 263 24.07 -2.70 3.66
CA LEU A 263 23.02 -3.00 4.62
C LEU A 263 22.66 -1.72 5.39
N PHE A 264 21.37 -1.51 5.65
CA PHE A 264 20.89 -0.43 6.49
C PHE A 264 20.47 -1.00 7.84
N GLY A 265 21.19 -0.66 8.91
CA GLY A 265 21.01 -1.25 10.23
C GLY A 265 21.70 -2.62 10.35
N GLU A 266 21.13 -3.49 11.19
CA GLU A 266 21.60 -4.87 11.39
C GLU A 266 20.59 -5.87 10.82
N SER A 267 21.09 -7.03 10.40
CA SER A 267 20.22 -8.14 9.99
C SER A 267 19.61 -8.77 11.23
N ALA A 268 18.30 -8.58 11.42
CA ALA A 268 17.56 -9.30 12.45
C ALA A 268 17.47 -10.80 12.09
N PRO A 269 17.88 -11.73 12.97
CA PRO A 269 17.74 -13.16 12.69
C PRO A 269 16.26 -13.57 12.75
N TYR A 270 15.93 -14.68 12.10
CA TYR A 270 14.64 -15.33 12.30
C TYR A 270 14.49 -15.82 13.75
N TRP A 271 13.24 -15.97 14.21
CA TRP A 271 12.92 -16.54 15.52
C TRP A 271 11.86 -17.62 15.39
N LEU A 272 11.96 -18.67 16.22
CA LEU A 272 10.99 -19.75 16.33
C LEU A 272 10.74 -20.05 17.81
N GLY A 273 9.47 -20.06 18.22
CA GLY A 273 9.05 -20.58 19.51
C GLY A 273 8.69 -22.07 19.41
N SER A 274 8.74 -22.78 20.55
CA SER A 274 8.31 -24.17 20.66
C SER A 274 6.83 -24.25 21.04
N PRO A 275 5.95 -24.82 20.19
CA PRO A 275 4.53 -24.93 20.50
C PRO A 275 4.20 -25.86 21.67
N ASN A 276 5.16 -26.69 22.08
CA ASN A 276 5.01 -27.64 23.18
C ASN A 276 5.30 -27.02 24.56
N ASP A 277 5.77 -25.78 24.59
CA ASP A 277 6.13 -25.13 25.85
C ASP A 277 4.92 -24.73 26.68
N ALA A 278 5.12 -24.63 28.00
CA ALA A 278 4.07 -24.26 28.95
C ALA A 278 3.36 -22.93 28.60
N ASN A 279 4.07 -21.94 28.06
CA ASN A 279 3.46 -20.68 27.66
C ASN A 279 2.51 -20.83 26.46
N PHE A 280 2.88 -21.66 25.47
CA PHE A 280 2.01 -21.99 24.35
C PHE A 280 0.79 -22.83 24.78
N GLN A 281 0.96 -23.76 25.71
CA GLN A 281 -0.17 -24.50 26.29
C GLN A 281 -1.12 -23.57 27.06
N ALA A 282 -0.58 -22.64 27.84
CA ALA A 282 -1.36 -21.63 28.55
C ALA A 282 -2.10 -20.68 27.58
N GLY A 283 -1.43 -20.23 26.53
CA GLY A 283 -2.04 -19.43 25.46
C GLY A 283 -3.15 -20.18 24.74
N LYS A 284 -2.93 -21.47 24.41
CA LYS A 284 -3.94 -22.34 23.80
C LYS A 284 -5.18 -22.47 24.69
N ALA A 285 -4.98 -22.75 25.97
CA ALA A 285 -6.06 -22.86 26.94
C ALA A 285 -6.82 -21.53 27.11
N ALA A 286 -6.11 -20.40 27.17
CA ALA A 286 -6.71 -19.07 27.27
C ALA A 286 -7.54 -18.73 26.03
N THR A 287 -7.00 -18.92 24.82
CA THR A 287 -7.71 -18.66 23.57
C THR A 287 -8.91 -19.57 23.40
N LYS A 288 -8.79 -20.87 23.70
CA LYS A 288 -9.91 -21.82 23.68
C LYS A 288 -11.00 -21.44 24.66
N ARG A 289 -10.64 -21.01 25.88
CA ARG A 289 -11.59 -20.57 26.88
C ARG A 289 -12.40 -19.35 26.42
N VAL A 290 -11.75 -18.38 25.78
CA VAL A 290 -12.36 -17.12 25.32
C VAL A 290 -13.16 -17.32 24.03
N TYR A 291 -12.54 -17.87 22.99
CA TYR A 291 -13.09 -17.95 21.64
C TYR A 291 -13.81 -19.26 21.32
N LYS A 292 -13.88 -20.19 22.29
CA LYS A 292 -14.58 -21.48 22.19
C LYS A 292 -14.10 -22.38 21.03
N THR A 293 -12.91 -22.11 20.52
CA THR A 293 -12.27 -22.89 19.46
C THR A 293 -10.79 -23.07 19.78
N ASP A 294 -10.19 -24.17 19.34
CA ASP A 294 -8.74 -24.34 19.44
C ASP A 294 -8.05 -23.31 18.51
N PRO A 295 -7.03 -22.58 18.99
CA PRO A 295 -6.27 -21.67 18.13
C PRO A 295 -5.34 -22.43 17.19
N ASP A 296 -5.23 -21.90 15.97
CA ASP A 296 -4.15 -22.26 15.06
C ASP A 296 -2.82 -21.75 15.59
N LEU A 297 -1.77 -22.56 15.42
CA LEU A 297 -0.40 -22.19 15.75
C LEU A 297 0.29 -21.69 14.49
N THR A 298 0.47 -20.39 14.37
CA THR A 298 0.99 -19.75 13.17
C THR A 298 2.43 -19.26 13.34
N ARG A 299 3.13 -19.14 12.21
CA ARG A 299 4.33 -18.30 12.09
C ARG A 299 3.90 -16.93 11.54
N GLU A 300 4.83 -16.00 11.41
CA GLU A 300 4.55 -14.68 10.81
C GLU A 300 5.66 -14.26 9.86
N GLY A 301 5.30 -13.50 8.82
CA GLY A 301 6.25 -12.93 7.85
C GLY A 301 6.84 -11.59 8.29
N GLY A 302 6.29 -11.01 9.36
CA GLY A 302 6.86 -9.84 10.04
C GLY A 302 8.11 -10.21 10.84
N SER A 303 8.91 -9.19 11.17
CA SER A 303 10.08 -9.37 12.03
C SER A 303 9.87 -8.58 13.33
N ILE A 304 9.95 -9.28 14.46
CA ILE A 304 9.88 -8.68 15.79
C ILE A 304 11.24 -8.91 16.45
N GLY A 305 12.24 -8.08 16.13
CA GLY A 305 13.64 -8.31 16.53
C GLY A 305 13.85 -8.57 18.03
N VAL A 306 13.04 -7.93 18.88
CA VAL A 306 13.12 -8.07 20.34
C VAL A 306 12.84 -9.49 20.85
N THR A 307 12.16 -10.36 20.08
CA THR A 307 11.86 -11.72 20.56
C THR A 307 13.12 -12.55 20.73
N LEU A 308 14.08 -12.40 19.82
CA LEU A 308 15.37 -13.07 19.92
C LEU A 308 16.24 -12.47 21.02
N ASP A 309 16.22 -11.15 21.17
CA ASP A 309 16.97 -10.47 22.23
C ASP A 309 16.46 -10.88 23.61
N LEU A 310 15.14 -10.98 23.78
CA LEU A 310 14.51 -11.51 24.99
C LEU A 310 14.86 -12.99 25.20
N GLN A 311 14.85 -13.81 24.14
CA GLN A 311 15.21 -15.23 24.25
C GLN A 311 16.66 -15.40 24.71
N LYS A 312 17.58 -14.62 24.14
CA LYS A 312 19.00 -14.62 24.52
C LYS A 312 19.20 -14.11 25.95
N ALA A 313 18.50 -13.05 26.32
CA ALA A 313 18.62 -12.45 27.65
C ALA A 313 18.04 -13.33 28.76
N LEU A 314 16.95 -14.05 28.48
CA LEU A 314 16.26 -14.90 29.46
C LEU A 314 16.83 -16.32 29.52
N GLY A 315 17.44 -16.81 28.43
CA GLY A 315 17.95 -18.17 28.28
C GLY A 315 17.21 -18.96 27.21
N ALA A 316 17.92 -19.82 26.47
CA ALA A 316 17.34 -20.61 25.37
C ALA A 316 16.25 -21.59 25.84
N ASP A 317 16.22 -21.92 27.13
CA ASP A 317 15.22 -22.76 27.79
C ASP A 317 13.94 -22.00 28.20
N LYS A 318 13.94 -20.66 28.14
CA LYS A 318 12.79 -19.84 28.57
C LYS A 318 11.79 -19.69 27.45
N SER A 319 10.56 -20.13 27.69
CA SER A 319 9.52 -20.05 26.66
C SER A 319 9.09 -18.61 26.39
N ILE A 320 9.13 -18.19 25.12
CA ILE A 320 8.56 -16.92 24.66
C ILE A 320 7.41 -17.25 23.70
N MET A 321 6.21 -16.75 24.01
CA MET A 321 5.03 -16.91 23.18
C MET A 321 4.54 -15.55 22.70
N LEU A 322 4.32 -15.43 21.39
CA LEU A 322 3.56 -14.32 20.81
C LEU A 322 2.09 -14.72 20.78
N LEU A 323 1.27 -14.09 21.63
CA LEU A 323 -0.18 -14.26 21.59
C LEU A 323 -0.79 -13.11 20.78
N PRO A 324 -1.20 -13.33 19.51
CA PRO A 324 -1.82 -12.28 18.72
C PRO A 324 -3.15 -11.89 19.35
N LEU A 325 -3.27 -10.61 19.72
CA LEU A 325 -4.53 -10.03 20.16
C LEU A 325 -5.19 -9.38 18.95
N VAL A 326 -6.11 -10.07 18.27
CA VAL A 326 -6.93 -9.46 17.22
C VAL A 326 -8.40 -9.87 17.38
N LYS A 327 -9.26 -8.89 17.08
CA LYS A 327 -10.73 -8.85 17.22
C LYS A 327 -11.21 -8.52 18.64
N PHE A 328 -11.26 -7.21 18.93
CA PHE A 328 -12.40 -6.72 19.70
C PHE A 328 -13.59 -6.70 18.74
N PRO A 329 -14.71 -7.37 19.04
CA PRO A 329 -15.97 -6.97 18.43
C PRO A 329 -16.18 -5.47 18.73
N SER A 330 -17.09 -4.84 18.02
CA SER A 330 -17.42 -3.42 18.16
C SER A 330 -18.58 -3.15 19.16
N PRO A 331 -18.55 -3.50 20.47
CA PRO A 331 -19.54 -3.01 21.42
C PRO A 331 -19.07 -1.76 22.19
N TRP A 332 -17.84 -1.28 21.99
CA TRP A 332 -17.29 -0.13 22.71
C TRP A 332 -17.52 1.23 22.03
N ILE A 333 -18.24 1.26 20.90
CA ILE A 333 -18.52 2.49 20.15
C ILE A 333 -20.02 2.75 20.26
N PRO A 334 -20.45 3.67 21.13
CA PRO A 334 -21.83 4.13 21.13
C PRO A 334 -22.17 4.69 19.75
N SER A 335 -23.32 4.30 19.19
CA SER A 335 -23.88 4.82 17.93
C SER A 335 -24.14 6.34 17.97
N SER A 336 -24.00 6.96 19.13
CA SER A 336 -24.18 8.39 19.40
C SER A 336 -22.91 9.25 19.29
N CYS A 337 -21.78 8.72 18.81
CA CYS A 337 -20.56 9.52 18.58
C CYS A 337 -20.83 10.61 17.50
N LYS A 338 -21.11 11.85 17.93
CA LYS A 338 -21.49 12.96 17.05
C LYS A 338 -20.39 14.02 17.02
N LEU A 339 -20.10 14.56 15.83
CA LEU A 339 -19.41 15.84 15.73
C LEU A 339 -20.40 16.93 16.15
N HIS A 340 -20.25 17.49 17.34
CA HIS A 340 -20.97 18.72 17.67
C HIS A 340 -20.32 19.90 16.92
N HIS A 341 -21.03 20.46 15.94
CA HIS A 341 -20.92 21.84 15.43
C HIS A 341 -19.51 22.45 15.25
N VAL A 342 -18.49 21.68 14.85
CA VAL A 342 -17.12 22.22 14.63
C VAL A 342 -17.06 23.18 13.44
N ILE A 343 -17.94 23.01 12.45
CA ILE A 343 -18.00 23.89 11.26
C ILE A 343 -18.77 25.18 11.53
N SER A 344 -19.38 25.32 12.71
CA SER A 344 -19.73 26.64 13.24
C SER A 344 -18.87 26.87 14.47
N ILE A 345 -17.61 27.29 14.26
CA ILE A 345 -16.99 28.21 15.22
C ILE A 345 -18.08 29.27 15.43
N LYS A 346 -18.70 29.29 16.62
CA LYS A 346 -19.66 30.34 16.97
C LYS A 346 -19.00 31.63 16.54
N GLU A 347 -19.61 32.31 15.56
CA GLU A 347 -19.17 33.62 15.09
C GLU A 347 -19.30 34.55 16.30
N SER A 348 -18.32 34.52 17.19
CA SER A 348 -18.14 35.57 18.15
C SER A 348 -17.58 36.71 17.33
N ASN A 349 -18.35 37.80 17.25
CA ASN A 349 -18.04 39.10 16.64
C ASN A 349 -16.75 39.76 17.19
N SER A 350 -15.86 39.01 17.83
CA SER A 350 -14.58 39.43 18.39
C SER A 350 -13.37 39.10 17.50
N LEU A 351 -13.56 38.40 16.37
CA LEU A 351 -12.48 38.11 15.39
C LEU A 351 -12.35 39.18 14.28
N ASP A 352 -13.27 40.15 14.21
CA ASP A 352 -13.28 41.22 13.18
C ASP A 352 -12.23 42.32 13.41
N ARG A 353 -11.31 42.14 14.34
CA ARG A 353 -10.14 43.03 14.51
C ARG A 353 -8.89 42.21 14.78
N LEU A 354 -8.37 41.57 13.74
CA LEU A 354 -6.93 41.36 13.64
C LEU A 354 -6.33 42.63 13.02
N PRO A 355 -5.23 43.19 13.58
CA PRO A 355 -4.64 44.41 13.04
C PRO A 355 -4.29 44.19 11.56
N GLY A 356 -4.92 44.98 10.71
CA GLY A 356 -4.59 45.05 9.29
C GLY A 356 -3.19 45.65 9.10
N THR A 357 -2.50 45.10 8.11
CA THR A 357 -1.66 45.82 7.14
C THR A 357 -1.04 47.15 7.61
N THR A 358 0.27 47.21 7.78
CA THR A 358 1.03 48.43 7.46
C THR A 358 2.50 48.12 7.13
N SER A 359 2.91 48.75 6.03
CA SER A 359 4.24 49.08 5.48
C SER A 359 5.52 48.58 6.17
N TRP A 360 6.44 48.12 5.33
CA TRP A 360 7.88 48.06 5.58
C TRP A 360 8.43 49.45 5.93
N GLU A 361 8.57 49.76 7.21
CA GLU A 361 9.47 50.81 7.70
C GLU A 361 9.74 50.62 9.21
N GLY A 362 11.03 50.51 9.58
CA GLY A 362 11.54 50.79 10.93
C GLY A 362 11.20 49.80 12.06
N GLU A 363 12.16 48.92 12.38
CA GLU A 363 12.39 48.22 13.66
C GLU A 363 11.30 48.28 14.76
N ARG A 364 10.41 47.29 14.77
CA ARG A 364 10.05 46.45 15.94
C ARG A 364 9.17 45.28 15.48
N LYS A 365 9.72 44.06 15.53
CA LYS A 365 8.94 42.81 15.38
C LYS A 365 7.88 42.75 16.48
N VAL A 366 6.61 42.96 16.15
CA VAL A 366 5.52 42.50 17.02
C VAL A 366 5.47 40.98 16.89
N SER A 367 6.07 40.28 17.85
CA SER A 367 6.03 38.82 17.91
C SER A 367 4.59 38.33 18.08
N TYR A 368 4.23 37.27 17.37
CA TYR A 368 2.98 36.49 17.48
C TYR A 368 2.64 35.97 18.90
N GLU A 369 3.40 36.32 19.92
CA GLU A 369 3.30 35.80 21.29
C GLU A 369 2.19 36.43 22.15
N ALA A 370 1.63 37.59 21.78
CA ALA A 370 0.73 38.35 22.68
C ALA A 370 -0.78 38.06 22.54
N CYS A 371 -1.23 37.32 21.52
CA CYS A 371 -2.63 36.89 21.39
C CYS A 371 -2.72 35.37 21.28
N ARG A 372 -2.51 34.67 22.40
CA ARG A 372 -2.91 33.25 22.50
C ARG A 372 -4.44 33.20 22.44
N PHE A 373 -4.99 32.95 21.26
CA PHE A 373 -6.40 32.63 21.12
C PHE A 373 -6.65 31.32 21.86
N ALA A 374 -7.10 31.42 23.11
CA ALA A 374 -7.29 30.28 24.00
C ALA A 374 -8.12 29.18 23.34
N TYR A 375 -9.09 29.57 22.50
CA TYR A 375 -9.91 28.66 21.73
C TYR A 375 -9.14 27.86 20.66
N ILE A 376 -8.16 28.45 19.96
CA ILE A 376 -7.33 27.73 18.98
C ILE A 376 -6.40 26.73 19.69
N GLN A 377 -5.91 27.11 20.87
CA GLN A 377 -5.13 26.20 21.71
C GLN A 377 -6.00 25.03 22.21
N ALA A 378 -7.22 25.32 22.66
CA ALA A 378 -8.21 24.34 23.05
C ALA A 378 -8.61 23.40 21.90
N LEU A 379 -8.81 23.95 20.70
CA LEU A 379 -9.09 23.20 19.47
C LEU A 379 -7.96 22.23 19.13
N THR A 380 -6.72 22.72 19.15
CA THR A 380 -5.52 21.90 18.89
C THR A 380 -5.43 20.76 19.90
N LYS A 381 -5.73 21.05 21.18
CA LYS A 381 -5.69 20.03 22.23
C LYS A 381 -6.77 18.96 22.06
N GLU A 382 -7.99 19.40 21.74
CA GLU A 382 -9.14 18.54 21.52
C GLU A 382 -8.97 17.64 20.29
N LEU A 383 -8.42 18.16 19.20
CA LEU A 383 -8.09 17.37 18.01
C LEU A 383 -7.13 16.24 18.34
N GLY A 384 -6.05 16.54 19.07
CA GLY A 384 -5.10 15.52 19.52
C GLY A 384 -5.68 14.49 20.50
N ARG A 385 -6.78 14.82 21.19
CA ARG A 385 -7.54 13.87 22.03
C ARG A 385 -8.48 13.01 21.19
N TYR A 386 -9.32 13.66 20.41
CA TYR A 386 -10.41 13.04 19.69
C TYR A 386 -9.88 12.13 18.57
N PHE A 387 -8.91 12.63 17.79
CA PHE A 387 -8.15 11.85 16.82
C PHE A 387 -6.91 11.26 17.48
N THR A 388 -7.07 10.05 18.03
CA THR A 388 -5.99 9.34 18.72
C THR A 388 -5.09 8.63 17.70
N VAL A 389 -4.02 9.32 17.27
CA VAL A 389 -3.07 8.83 16.23
C VAL A 389 -2.50 7.45 16.56
N LEU A 390 -2.08 7.22 17.80
CA LEU A 390 -1.67 5.89 18.29
C LEU A 390 -2.68 5.44 19.33
N ARG A 391 -3.41 4.36 19.06
CA ARG A 391 -4.44 3.86 19.98
C ARG A 391 -3.86 3.14 21.20
N LEU A 392 -2.69 2.52 21.02
CA LEU A 392 -1.88 1.94 22.07
C LEU A 392 -0.58 2.72 22.18
N ALA A 393 -0.08 2.89 23.40
CA ALA A 393 1.26 3.36 23.64
C ALA A 393 2.29 2.38 23.07
N LEU A 394 3.48 2.89 22.80
CA LEU A 394 4.65 2.03 22.62
C LEU A 394 4.85 1.17 23.88
N PRO A 395 5.27 -0.10 23.72
CA PRO A 395 5.43 -1.03 24.83
C PRO A 395 6.41 -0.45 25.87
N LYS A 396 6.04 -0.55 27.14
CA LYS A 396 6.92 -0.23 28.26
C LYS A 396 7.06 -1.45 29.14
N ALA A 397 8.24 -1.69 29.68
CA ALA A 397 8.43 -2.70 30.72
C ALA A 397 8.34 -2.06 32.10
N THR A 398 7.72 -2.74 33.07
CA THR A 398 7.84 -2.36 34.48
C THR A 398 9.31 -2.43 34.90
N SER A 399 9.76 -1.46 35.70
CA SER A 399 11.14 -1.41 36.23
C SER A 399 11.31 -2.16 37.55
N GLY A 400 10.19 -2.64 38.11
CA GLY A 400 10.07 -3.40 39.35
C GLY A 400 8.62 -3.90 39.51
N PRO A 401 8.31 -4.67 40.56
CA PRO A 401 6.93 -5.10 40.83
C PRO A 401 6.01 -3.89 41.00
N ALA A 402 4.96 -3.79 40.17
CA ALA A 402 4.01 -2.69 40.20
C ALA A 402 2.68 -3.14 40.78
N LYS A 403 2.24 -2.53 41.88
CA LYS A 403 0.93 -2.83 42.46
C LYS A 403 -0.17 -2.14 41.66
N TRP A 404 -1.09 -2.91 41.10
CA TRP A 404 -2.31 -2.42 40.48
C TRP A 404 -3.52 -3.00 41.21
N ARG A 405 -4.21 -2.15 41.98
CA ARG A 405 -5.26 -2.55 42.92
C ARG A 405 -4.73 -3.63 43.89
N GLN A 406 -5.34 -4.81 43.89
CA GLN A 406 -4.94 -5.96 44.69
C GLN A 406 -3.89 -6.86 44.02
N TYR A 407 -3.54 -6.58 42.76
CA TYR A 407 -2.63 -7.40 41.97
C TYR A 407 -1.22 -6.81 41.97
N ILE A 408 -0.22 -7.68 41.95
CA ILE A 408 1.19 -7.31 41.75
C ILE A 408 1.56 -7.70 40.33
N ILE A 409 1.82 -6.70 39.49
CA ILE A 409 2.37 -6.87 38.15
C ILE A 409 3.89 -7.11 38.33
N PRO A 410 4.43 -8.26 37.89
CA PRO A 410 5.85 -8.58 38.08
C PRO A 410 6.80 -7.55 37.44
N ASP A 411 8.06 -7.51 37.91
CA ASP A 411 9.13 -6.78 37.23
C ASP A 411 9.29 -7.27 35.78
N LYS A 412 9.75 -6.38 34.90
CA LYS A 412 9.96 -6.60 33.46
C LYS A 412 8.71 -6.99 32.67
N THR A 413 7.52 -6.81 33.24
CA THR A 413 6.27 -7.06 32.52
C THR A 413 6.07 -5.97 31.46
N VAL A 414 5.88 -6.38 30.21
CA VAL A 414 5.52 -5.46 29.13
C VAL A 414 4.06 -5.04 29.29
N VAL A 415 3.85 -3.73 29.38
CA VAL A 415 2.55 -3.09 29.53
C VAL A 415 2.33 -2.14 28.36
N PHE A 416 1.13 -2.20 27.79
CA PHE A 416 0.65 -1.25 26.79
C PHE A 416 -0.39 -0.34 27.46
N LEU A 417 -0.18 0.97 27.42
CA LEU A 417 -1.23 1.90 27.83
C LEU A 417 -2.21 2.08 26.68
N ASN A 418 -3.50 1.85 26.94
CA ASN A 418 -4.55 2.07 25.96
C ASN A 418 -4.89 3.57 25.88
N PHE A 419 -4.12 4.30 25.07
CA PHE A 419 -4.32 5.74 24.84
C PHE A 419 -5.75 6.06 24.38
N TRP A 420 -6.38 5.18 23.59
CA TRP A 420 -7.76 5.35 23.15
C TRP A 420 -8.74 5.39 24.34
N ALA A 421 -8.62 4.41 25.25
CA ALA A 421 -9.46 4.33 26.45
C ALA A 421 -9.19 5.47 27.42
N CYS A 422 -7.91 5.76 27.72
CA CYS A 422 -7.55 6.86 28.64
C CYS A 422 -8.07 8.23 28.18
N ARG A 423 -8.20 8.46 26.87
CA ARG A 423 -8.72 9.71 26.30
C ARG A 423 -10.25 9.80 26.26
N ARG A 424 -10.92 8.75 26.73
CA ARG A 424 -12.38 8.63 26.77
C ARG A 424 -12.89 8.14 28.12
N ASP A 425 -12.04 8.19 29.14
CA ASP A 425 -12.38 7.79 30.49
C ASP A 425 -13.43 8.76 31.05
N PRO A 426 -14.66 8.31 31.33
CA PRO A 426 -15.71 9.17 31.85
C PRO A 426 -15.43 9.64 33.29
N GLU A 427 -14.53 9.00 34.02
CA GLU A 427 -14.11 9.43 35.36
C GLU A 427 -13.18 10.66 35.30
N GLU A 428 -12.44 10.82 34.20
CA GLU A 428 -11.46 11.91 34.00
C GLU A 428 -11.94 12.98 33.00
N LEU A 429 -12.92 12.68 32.14
CA LEU A 429 -13.37 13.56 31.04
C LEU A 429 -14.90 13.67 30.99
N GLN A 430 -15.43 14.88 31.21
CA GLN A 430 -16.88 15.14 31.06
C GLN A 430 -17.31 15.08 29.59
N ASP A 431 -18.22 14.19 29.22
CA ASP A 431 -18.64 13.98 27.81
C ASP A 431 -17.48 13.55 26.88
N PRO A 432 -16.85 12.39 27.15
CA PRO A 432 -15.62 11.97 26.47
C PRO A 432 -15.81 11.63 24.99
N TRP A 433 -17.05 11.35 24.58
CA TRP A 433 -17.39 10.82 23.26
C TRP A 433 -17.71 11.90 22.23
N ASN A 434 -17.95 13.14 22.68
CA ASN A 434 -18.15 14.27 21.80
C ASN A 434 -16.88 15.10 21.66
N PHE A 435 -16.73 15.69 20.48
CA PHE A 435 -15.70 16.68 20.21
C PHE A 435 -16.14 18.04 20.78
N SER A 436 -15.41 18.57 21.76
CA SER A 436 -15.67 19.88 22.36
C SER A 436 -14.35 20.55 22.79
N PRO A 437 -13.87 21.55 22.03
CA PRO A 437 -12.74 22.38 22.43
C PRO A 437 -12.95 23.07 23.78
N GLU A 438 -14.19 23.48 24.10
CA GLU A 438 -14.55 24.23 25.31
C GLU A 438 -14.14 23.52 26.60
N ARG A 439 -14.03 22.19 26.57
CA ARG A 439 -13.47 21.37 27.65
C ARG A 439 -12.11 21.88 28.15
N TRP A 440 -11.26 22.34 27.24
CA TRP A 440 -9.90 22.80 27.53
C TRP A 440 -9.83 24.25 28.00
N LEU A 441 -10.95 24.97 27.95
CA LEU A 441 -11.08 26.34 28.43
C LEU A 441 -11.57 26.39 29.89
N ARG A 442 -11.97 25.24 30.44
CA ARG A 442 -12.45 25.14 31.82
C ARG A 442 -11.26 25.21 32.78
N THR A 443 -11.42 25.96 33.86
CA THR A 443 -10.42 26.25 34.89
C THR A 443 -10.22 25.09 35.90
N SER A 444 -10.48 23.84 35.50
CA SER A 444 -10.27 22.71 36.42
C SER A 444 -8.78 22.44 36.62
N GLU A 445 -8.38 22.24 37.88
CA GLU A 445 -6.98 22.05 38.32
C GLU A 445 -6.24 20.87 37.67
N LYS A 446 -6.97 19.91 37.08
CA LYS A 446 -6.42 18.81 36.29
C LYS A 446 -6.84 18.94 34.83
N LEU A 447 -5.95 19.51 34.00
CA LEU A 447 -6.12 19.45 32.56
C LEU A 447 -5.86 18.02 32.07
N PRO A 448 -6.72 17.45 31.20
CA PRO A 448 -6.53 16.09 30.72
C PRO A 448 -5.23 15.95 29.96
N HIS A 449 -4.47 14.89 30.19
CA HIS A 449 -3.20 14.71 29.50
C HIS A 449 -3.38 14.29 28.04
N GLN A 450 -2.51 14.78 27.17
CA GLN A 450 -2.48 14.37 25.76
C GLN A 450 -1.51 13.21 25.55
N PHE A 451 -2.05 12.00 25.65
CA PHE A 451 -1.26 10.77 25.57
C PHE A 451 -0.56 10.49 24.23
N ALA A 452 -0.89 11.19 23.13
CA ALA A 452 -0.29 10.95 21.79
C ALA A 452 1.22 11.16 21.77
N PHE A 453 1.71 12.02 22.67
CA PHE A 453 3.14 12.28 22.84
C PHE A 453 3.71 11.55 24.06
N GLY A 454 3.01 10.53 24.58
CA GLY A 454 3.39 9.87 25.84
C GLY A 454 2.97 10.68 27.07
N TYR A 455 3.42 10.26 28.25
CA TYR A 455 3.09 10.85 29.55
C TYR A 455 4.35 10.82 30.44
N GLY A 456 4.49 11.80 31.34
CA GLY A 456 5.58 11.88 32.32
C GLY A 456 6.93 12.31 31.73
N SER A 457 8.02 11.97 32.42
CA SER A 457 9.41 12.39 32.09
C SER A 457 9.94 11.88 30.73
N ARG A 458 9.25 10.92 30.12
CA ARG A 458 9.57 10.37 28.79
C ARG A 458 8.57 10.82 27.72
N MET A 459 7.86 11.92 27.96
CA MET A 459 7.02 12.53 26.94
C MET A 459 7.88 12.99 25.76
N CYS A 460 7.35 12.83 24.55
CA CYS A 460 8.00 13.20 23.32
C CYS A 460 8.27 14.70 23.30
N VAL A 461 9.54 15.06 23.11
CA VAL A 461 9.99 16.46 23.00
C VAL A 461 9.34 17.19 21.82
N ALA A 462 8.97 16.45 20.76
CA ALA A 462 8.28 17.02 19.61
C ALA A 462 6.84 17.47 19.92
N SER A 463 6.29 17.17 21.09
CA SER A 463 4.95 17.62 21.50
C SER A 463 4.82 19.14 21.39
N HIS A 464 5.81 19.90 21.82
CA HIS A 464 5.80 21.36 21.74
C HIS A 464 5.82 21.86 20.30
N VAL A 465 6.68 21.26 19.46
CA VAL A 465 6.80 21.61 18.04
C VAL A 465 5.50 21.30 17.31
N SER A 466 4.92 20.11 17.51
CA SER A 466 3.68 19.70 16.88
C SER A 466 2.49 20.57 17.32
N HIS A 467 2.38 20.90 18.60
CA HIS A 467 1.31 21.78 19.07
C HIS A 467 1.42 23.19 18.51
N ASN A 468 2.63 23.76 18.47
CA ASN A 468 2.84 25.09 17.93
C ASN A 468 2.62 25.12 16.41
N ALA A 469 3.07 24.10 15.68
CA ALA A 469 2.85 24.00 14.23
C ALA A 469 1.35 23.90 13.90
N LEU A 470 0.62 23.01 14.58
CA LEU A 470 -0.83 22.85 14.38
C LEU A 470 -1.59 24.11 14.78
N TYR A 471 -1.24 24.73 15.91
CA TYR A 471 -1.81 26.00 16.33
C TYR A 471 -1.65 27.07 15.25
N THR A 472 -0.44 27.22 14.71
CA THR A 472 -0.15 28.20 13.65
C THR A 472 -0.95 27.91 12.39
N VAL A 473 -1.01 26.65 11.94
CA VAL A 473 -1.81 26.27 10.77
C VAL A 473 -3.28 26.59 10.98
N TYR A 474 -3.88 26.19 12.11
CA TYR A 474 -5.29 26.46 12.39
C TYR A 474 -5.58 27.95 12.54
N LEU A 475 -4.68 28.70 13.16
CA LEU A 475 -4.79 30.15 13.26
C LEU A 475 -4.90 30.79 11.88
N HIS A 476 -3.98 30.46 10.95
CA HIS A 476 -3.99 31.02 9.60
C HIS A 476 -5.20 30.55 8.80
N LEU A 477 -5.56 29.26 8.87
CA LEU A 477 -6.74 28.75 8.17
C LEU A 477 -8.02 29.47 8.62
N ILE A 478 -8.21 29.67 9.93
CA ILE A 478 -9.41 30.32 10.47
C ILE A 478 -9.40 31.83 10.23
N ALA A 479 -8.23 32.47 10.35
CA ALA A 479 -8.05 33.90 10.12
C ALA A 479 -8.27 34.31 8.66
N HIS A 480 -7.88 33.46 7.70
CA HIS A 480 -7.93 33.79 6.28
C HIS A 480 -9.09 33.14 5.53
N PHE A 481 -9.68 32.06 6.05
CA PHE A 481 -10.73 31.32 5.34
C PHE A 481 -11.98 31.06 6.20
N ARG A 482 -13.14 31.07 5.54
CA ARG A 482 -14.36 30.40 5.99
C ARG A 482 -14.37 29.00 5.41
N ILE A 483 -14.43 27.99 6.27
CA ILE A 483 -14.38 26.58 5.88
C ILE A 483 -15.81 26.05 5.80
N HIS A 484 -16.19 25.51 4.65
CA HIS A 484 -17.52 24.98 4.36
C HIS A 484 -17.42 23.52 3.88
N PRO A 485 -18.52 22.74 3.97
CA PRO A 485 -18.64 21.49 3.22
C PRO A 485 -18.41 21.71 1.72
N ALA A 486 -17.93 20.68 1.03
CA ALA A 486 -17.85 20.69 -0.43
C ALA A 486 -19.25 20.76 -1.07
N GLU A 487 -19.33 21.27 -2.30
CA GLU A 487 -20.60 21.32 -3.05
C GLU A 487 -21.20 19.92 -3.21
N GLY A 488 -22.47 19.76 -2.83
CA GLY A 488 -23.17 18.48 -2.82
C GLY A 488 -23.03 17.66 -1.53
N GLU A 489 -22.16 18.04 -0.57
CA GLU A 489 -22.10 17.39 0.75
C GLU A 489 -22.96 18.14 1.78
N THR A 490 -23.83 17.43 2.52
CA THR A 490 -24.63 18.01 3.62
C THR A 490 -23.79 18.20 4.89
N LYS A 491 -24.20 19.11 5.79
CA LYS A 491 -23.57 19.24 7.13
C LYS A 491 -23.62 17.93 7.94
N GLU A 492 -24.59 17.07 7.65
CA GLU A 492 -24.82 15.76 8.30
C GLU A 492 -23.97 14.63 7.70
N SER A 493 -23.23 14.87 6.61
CA SER A 493 -22.26 13.92 6.06
C SER A 493 -21.00 13.76 6.94
N ALA A 494 -20.89 14.53 8.03
CA ALA A 494 -19.81 14.50 9.01
C ALA A 494 -19.85 13.22 9.87
N LEU A 495 -19.65 12.08 9.21
CA LEU A 495 -19.26 10.81 9.81
C LEU A 495 -18.14 11.06 10.85
N GLY A 496 -18.26 10.44 12.02
CA GLY A 496 -17.28 10.57 13.09
C GLY A 496 -15.86 10.15 12.67
N PRO A 497 -14.84 10.50 13.47
CA PRO A 497 -13.43 10.35 13.11
C PRO A 497 -13.01 8.90 12.87
N LEU A 498 -13.81 7.93 13.31
CA LEU A 498 -13.57 6.50 13.08
C LEU A 498 -14.17 5.99 11.78
N GLN A 499 -15.36 6.48 11.40
CA GLN A 499 -16.05 6.05 10.17
C GLN A 499 -15.35 6.58 8.91
N ARG A 500 -14.55 7.64 9.01
CA ARG A 500 -13.71 8.17 7.92
C ARG A 500 -12.26 7.67 7.97
N LEU A 501 -11.95 6.52 8.56
CA LEU A 501 -10.59 5.93 8.48
C LEU A 501 -10.49 4.95 7.30
N ILE A 502 -9.33 4.93 6.64
CA ILE A 502 -9.01 3.96 5.57
C ILE A 502 -9.04 2.56 6.17
N ASP A 503 -8.34 2.40 7.29
CA ASP A 503 -8.29 1.18 8.08
C ASP A 503 -8.56 1.54 9.55
N ILE A 504 -9.72 1.10 10.06
CA ILE A 504 -10.11 1.32 11.46
C ILE A 504 -9.33 0.40 12.40
N GLU A 505 -8.65 -0.64 11.93
CA GLU A 505 -7.94 -1.61 12.76
C GLU A 505 -6.45 -1.29 12.89
N ALA A 506 -5.91 -0.44 12.02
CA ALA A 506 -4.53 0.02 12.09
C ALA A 506 -4.17 0.67 13.44
N THR A 507 -2.98 0.34 13.95
CA THR A 507 -2.41 0.95 15.17
C THR A 507 -2.21 2.46 15.03
N ALA A 508 -1.93 2.90 13.80
CA ALA A 508 -1.88 4.29 13.37
C ALA A 508 -2.81 4.51 12.16
N PRO A 509 -4.11 4.76 12.39
CA PRO A 509 -5.08 4.78 11.32
C PRO A 509 -5.01 6.09 10.51
N THR A 510 -5.10 5.95 9.20
CA THR A 510 -5.06 7.09 8.26
C THR A 510 -6.49 7.53 7.93
N PRO A 511 -6.81 8.84 7.97
CA PRO A 511 -8.12 9.33 7.55
C PRO A 511 -8.29 9.19 6.03
N ARG A 512 -9.51 8.87 5.59
CA ARG A 512 -9.93 8.89 4.19
C ARG A 512 -9.87 10.33 3.68
N THR A 513 -9.52 10.47 2.41
CA THR A 513 -9.57 11.75 1.72
C THR A 513 -10.99 12.31 1.76
N PHE A 514 -11.13 13.60 2.07
CA PHE A 514 -12.39 14.32 2.02
C PHE A 514 -12.19 15.67 1.34
N LYS A 515 -13.26 16.19 0.74
CA LYS A 515 -13.27 17.51 0.13
C LYS A 515 -13.84 18.52 1.13
N ALA A 516 -13.26 19.71 1.17
CA ALA A 516 -13.79 20.85 1.91
C ALA A 516 -13.58 22.12 1.08
N ARG A 517 -14.49 23.07 1.20
CA ARG A 517 -14.44 24.34 0.49
C ARG A 517 -13.88 25.43 1.41
N PHE A 518 -12.77 26.03 1.01
CA PHE A 518 -12.14 27.13 1.73
C PHE A 518 -12.46 28.44 1.00
N ALA A 519 -13.43 29.19 1.52
CA ALA A 519 -13.79 30.49 0.99
C ALA A 519 -12.91 31.56 1.66
N PRO A 520 -12.04 32.27 0.93
CA PRO A 520 -11.22 33.32 1.52
C PRO A 520 -12.10 34.42 2.14
N ARG A 521 -11.70 34.89 3.31
CA ARG A 521 -12.29 36.07 3.96
C ARG A 521 -11.90 37.35 3.24
N ASP A 522 -10.68 37.39 2.69
CA ASP A 522 -10.18 38.46 1.83
C ASP A 522 -9.60 37.84 0.54
N LYS A 523 -10.32 38.04 -0.58
CA LYS A 523 -9.93 37.52 -1.89
C LYS A 523 -8.71 38.24 -2.47
N ALA A 524 -8.59 39.55 -2.25
CA ALA A 524 -7.50 40.34 -2.82
C ALA A 524 -6.18 40.01 -2.12
N MET A 525 -6.20 39.88 -0.79
CA MET A 525 -5.04 39.43 -0.01
C MET A 525 -4.59 38.02 -0.43
N LEU A 526 -5.53 37.07 -0.58
CA LEU A 526 -5.19 35.72 -1.04
C LEU A 526 -4.56 35.75 -2.44
N GLN A 527 -5.12 36.53 -3.36
CA GLN A 527 -4.58 36.66 -4.71
C GLN A 527 -3.16 37.23 -4.71
N ASN A 528 -2.88 38.23 -3.86
CA ASN A 528 -1.53 38.77 -3.68
C ASN A 528 -0.56 37.72 -3.11
N TYR A 529 -0.96 36.95 -2.10
CA TYR A 529 -0.11 35.87 -1.57
C TYR A 529 0.17 34.77 -2.59
N ILE A 530 -0.82 34.42 -3.42
CA ILE A 530 -0.64 33.45 -4.51
C ILE A 530 0.36 34.01 -5.54
N LEU A 531 0.23 35.28 -5.92
CA LEU A 531 1.14 35.94 -6.86
C LEU A 531 2.57 36.06 -6.30
N GLU A 532 2.72 36.37 -5.01
CA GLU A 532 4.01 36.38 -4.32
C GLU A 532 4.64 34.98 -4.27
N ALA A 533 3.87 33.95 -3.91
CA ALA A 533 4.36 32.58 -3.86
C ALA A 533 4.80 32.06 -5.23
N ILE A 534 4.06 32.42 -6.30
CA ILE A 534 4.41 32.10 -7.69
C ILE A 534 5.62 32.93 -8.16
N GLY A 535 5.75 34.19 -7.72
CA GLY A 535 6.86 35.07 -8.04
C GLY A 535 8.18 34.73 -7.33
N THR A 536 8.12 34.12 -6.15
CA THR A 536 9.28 33.56 -5.44
C THR A 536 9.50 32.12 -5.88
N GLY A 537 10.03 31.89 -7.09
CA GLY A 537 10.18 30.56 -7.71
C GLY A 537 10.63 29.43 -6.77
N ARG A 538 9.66 28.78 -6.12
CA ARG A 538 9.78 27.62 -5.24
C ARG A 538 8.80 26.56 -5.67
#